data_AF-A0A257JPC8-F1
#
_entry.id   AF-A0A257JPC8-F1
#
_cell.length_a   1.000
_cell.length_b   1.000
_cell.length_c   1.000
_cell.angle_alpha   90.00
_cell.angle_beta   90.00
_cell.angle_gamma   90.00
#
_symmetry.space_group_name_H-M   'P 1'
#
loop_
_entity.id
_entity.type
_entity.pdbx_description
1 polymer ?
#
loop_
_entity_poly.entity_id
_entity_poly.type
_entity_poly.pdbx_seq_one_letter_code
_entity_poly.pdbx_strand_id
1 'polypeptide(L)'
;MNISKERLAQIEALPEDQIDFSDIPEMDAAFFETARLVMPAGTTKQAISIRVDDDVLQWFKAQGKGHLSRMNAVLRAYMLSSAKERT
;
A
#
# COMPACT_ATOMS: atom_id res chain seq x y z
N MET A 1 -12.44 -3.66 7.74
CA MET A 1 -13.91 -3.80 7.67
C MET A 1 -14.21 -5.28 7.65
N ASN A 2 -15.15 -5.77 8.47
CA ASN A 2 -15.58 -7.17 8.46
C ASN A 2 -17.07 -7.21 8.07
N ILE A 3 -17.41 -7.93 7.01
CA ILE A 3 -18.79 -8.15 6.56
C ILE A 3 -19.40 -9.31 7.36
N SER A 4 -20.68 -9.21 7.75
CA SER A 4 -21.38 -10.29 8.46
C SER A 4 -21.68 -11.47 7.52
N LYS A 5 -21.75 -12.69 8.07
CA LYS A 5 -22.04 -13.90 7.28
C LYS A 5 -23.38 -13.83 6.54
N GLU A 6 -24.38 -13.24 7.20
CA GLU A 6 -25.72 -13.03 6.63
C GLU A 6 -25.68 -12.08 5.42
N ARG A 7 -24.90 -11.00 5.52
CA ARG A 7 -24.74 -10.06 4.40
C ARG A 7 -24.00 -10.69 3.23
N LEU A 8 -23.02 -11.57 3.49
CA LEU A 8 -22.30 -12.29 2.45
C LEU A 8 -23.23 -13.25 1.67
N ALA A 9 -24.04 -14.04 2.38
CA ALA A 9 -25.00 -14.96 1.76
C ALA A 9 -26.04 -14.23 0.89
N GLN A 10 -26.46 -13.01 1.30
CA GLN A 10 -27.35 -12.17 0.48
C GLN A 10 -26.69 -11.67 -0.81
N ILE A 11 -25.39 -11.36 -0.78
CA ILE A 11 -24.65 -10.92 -1.97
C ILE A 11 -24.46 -12.11 -2.93
N GLU A 12 -24.13 -13.28 -2.40
CA GLU A 12 -23.97 -14.51 -3.20
C GLU A 12 -25.28 -14.97 -3.86
N ALA A 13 -26.42 -14.69 -3.24
CA ALA A 13 -27.74 -15.02 -3.77
C ALA A 13 -28.30 -13.97 -4.75
N LEU A 14 -27.62 -12.84 -4.94
CA LEU A 14 -28.06 -11.81 -5.88
C LEU A 14 -27.76 -12.28 -7.31
N PRO A 15 -28.77 -12.33 -8.20
CA PRO A 15 -28.55 -12.77 -9.56
C PRO A 15 -27.84 -11.69 -10.38
N GLU A 16 -27.02 -12.12 -11.35
CA GLU A 16 -26.12 -11.24 -12.12
C GLU A 16 -26.87 -10.16 -12.92
N ASP A 17 -28.09 -10.44 -13.36
CA ASP A 17 -28.95 -9.53 -14.12
C ASP A 17 -29.45 -8.33 -13.32
N GLN A 18 -29.39 -8.41 -11.98
CA GLN A 18 -29.76 -7.32 -11.07
C GLN A 18 -28.57 -6.45 -10.66
N ILE A 19 -27.36 -6.72 -11.16
CA ILE A 19 -26.19 -5.88 -10.90
C ILE A 19 -26.25 -4.66 -11.82
N ASP A 20 -26.46 -3.49 -11.21
CA ASP A 20 -26.46 -2.21 -11.92
C ASP A 20 -25.02 -1.75 -12.17
N PHE A 21 -24.67 -1.58 -13.45
CA PHE A 21 -23.38 -1.04 -13.92
C PHE A 21 -23.55 0.33 -14.59
N SER A 22 -24.72 0.97 -14.50
CA SER A 22 -25.02 2.22 -15.20
C SER A 22 -24.10 3.39 -14.83
N ASP A 23 -23.49 3.35 -13.66
CA ASP A 23 -22.55 4.33 -13.14
C ASP A 23 -21.08 4.00 -13.42
N ILE A 24 -20.77 2.79 -13.88
CA ILE A 24 -19.42 2.30 -14.08
C ILE A 24 -19.26 1.86 -15.55
N PRO A 25 -18.62 2.68 -16.41
CA PRO A 25 -18.38 2.29 -17.79
C PRO A 25 -17.49 1.04 -17.85
N GLU A 26 -17.68 0.22 -18.89
CA GLU A 26 -16.84 -0.95 -19.11
C GLU A 26 -15.38 -0.56 -19.28
N MET A 27 -14.49 -1.34 -18.66
CA MET A 27 -13.05 -1.12 -18.73
C MET A 27 -12.50 -1.75 -20.00
N ASP A 28 -12.61 -1.02 -21.10
CA ASP A 28 -12.23 -1.45 -22.46
C ASP A 28 -10.86 -0.90 -22.91
N ALA A 29 -10.46 -1.20 -24.14
CA ALA A 29 -9.20 -0.71 -24.70
C ALA A 29 -9.15 0.82 -24.80
N ALA A 30 -10.27 1.48 -25.10
CA ALA A 30 -10.36 2.93 -25.24
C ALA A 30 -10.14 3.65 -23.91
N PHE A 31 -10.58 3.06 -22.79
CA PHE A 31 -10.22 3.52 -21.45
C PHE A 31 -8.69 3.56 -21.26
N PHE A 32 -7.99 2.48 -21.64
CA PHE A 32 -6.54 2.40 -21.48
C PHE A 32 -5.74 3.30 -22.43
N GLU A 33 -6.31 3.72 -23.57
CA GLU A 33 -5.66 4.68 -24.48
C GLU A 33 -5.41 6.05 -23.83
N THR A 34 -6.30 6.46 -22.91
CA THR A 34 -6.21 7.74 -22.21
C THR A 34 -5.80 7.62 -20.74
N ALA A 35 -5.70 6.39 -20.24
CA ALA A 35 -5.34 6.12 -18.86
C ALA A 35 -3.90 6.61 -18.55
N ARG A 36 -3.77 7.43 -17.51
CA ARG A 36 -2.47 7.86 -17.01
C ARG A 36 -1.97 6.87 -15.96
N LEU A 37 -0.83 6.25 -16.22
CA LEU A 37 -0.12 5.49 -15.20
C LEU A 37 0.39 6.45 -14.11
N VAL A 38 -0.30 6.46 -12.97
CA VAL A 38 0.13 7.18 -11.77
C VAL A 38 0.92 6.20 -10.91
N MET A 39 2.24 6.18 -11.11
CA MET A 39 3.13 5.57 -10.14
C MET A 39 3.07 6.41 -8.86
N PRO A 40 2.94 5.81 -7.65
CA PRO A 40 3.02 6.56 -6.41
C PRO A 40 4.29 7.42 -6.41
N ALA A 41 4.12 8.73 -6.52
CA ALA A 41 5.23 9.68 -6.56
C ALA A 41 5.83 9.72 -5.15
N GLY A 42 6.84 8.89 -4.90
CA GLY A 42 7.41 8.81 -3.57
C GLY A 42 8.39 7.67 -3.40
N THR A 43 9.63 7.92 -3.83
CA THR A 43 10.82 7.16 -3.43
C THR A 43 11.01 5.85 -4.20
N THR A 44 11.77 5.95 -5.29
CA THR A 44 12.56 4.82 -5.80
C THR A 44 13.49 4.34 -4.69
N LYS A 45 13.08 3.27 -4.00
CA LYS A 45 13.93 2.65 -2.98
C LYS A 45 15.17 2.09 -3.67
N GLN A 46 16.33 2.59 -3.28
CA GLN A 46 17.59 2.03 -3.73
C GLN A 46 17.89 0.78 -2.90
N ALA A 47 18.16 -0.34 -3.57
CA ALA A 47 18.57 -1.57 -2.91
C ALA A 47 20.07 -1.46 -2.55
N ILE A 48 20.35 -1.02 -1.34
CA ILE A 48 21.71 -0.88 -0.81
C ILE A 48 21.97 -1.92 0.29
N SER A 49 23.24 -2.32 0.45
CA SER A 49 23.68 -3.11 1.59
C SER A 49 24.21 -2.17 2.68
N ILE A 50 23.62 -2.25 3.88
CA ILE A 50 24.06 -1.47 5.06
C ILE A 50 24.35 -2.43 6.21
N ARG A 51 25.26 -2.04 7.09
CA ARG A 51 25.48 -2.74 8.36
C ARG A 51 24.63 -2.08 9.43
N VAL A 52 23.96 -2.91 10.23
CA VAL A 52 23.17 -2.52 11.40
C VAL A 52 23.51 -3.47 12.53
N ASP A 53 23.41 -3.00 13.77
CA ASP A 53 23.62 -3.84 14.95
C ASP A 53 22.58 -4.97 15.01
N ASP A 54 22.99 -6.12 15.55
CA ASP A 54 22.14 -7.31 15.56
C ASP A 54 20.87 -7.10 16.39
N ASP A 55 20.99 -6.46 17.55
CA ASP A 55 19.86 -6.16 18.44
C ASP A 55 18.80 -5.29 17.77
N VAL A 56 19.20 -4.27 17.02
CA VAL A 56 18.32 -3.42 16.21
C VAL A 56 17.60 -4.26 15.15
N LEU A 57 18.34 -5.13 14.44
CA LEU A 57 17.74 -6.00 13.42
C LEU A 57 16.73 -6.98 14.02
N GLN A 58 17.06 -7.60 15.17
CA GLN A 58 16.15 -8.52 15.85
C GLN A 58 14.89 -7.80 16.33
N TRP A 59 15.02 -6.58 16.88
CA TRP A 59 13.88 -5.79 17.33
C TRP A 59 12.90 -5.49 16.19
N PHE A 60 13.39 -5.10 15.01
CA PHE A 60 12.54 -4.88 13.84
C PHE A 60 11.92 -6.19 13.32
N LYS A 61 12.69 -7.30 13.28
CA LYS A 61 12.20 -8.61 12.84
C LYS A 61 11.07 -9.14 13.74
N ALA A 62 11.15 -8.91 15.04
CA ALA A 62 10.12 -9.31 16.01
C ALA A 62 8.75 -8.68 15.73
N GLN A 63 8.70 -7.56 14.99
CA GLN A 63 7.45 -6.89 14.58
C GLN A 63 6.80 -7.54 13.34
N GLY A 64 7.36 -8.64 12.83
CA GLY A 64 6.79 -9.44 11.74
C GLY A 64 6.99 -8.86 10.34
N LYS A 65 6.09 -9.21 9.41
CA LYS A 65 6.16 -8.82 8.00
C LYS A 65 6.24 -7.30 7.87
N GLY A 66 7.13 -6.81 7.01
CA GLY A 66 7.34 -5.38 6.78
C GLY A 66 8.37 -4.71 7.69
N HIS A 67 9.19 -5.47 8.43
CA HIS A 67 10.28 -4.94 9.26
C HIS A 67 11.21 -3.97 8.51
N LEU A 68 11.59 -4.27 7.26
CA LEU A 68 12.37 -3.36 6.40
C LEU A 68 11.64 -2.05 6.10
N SER A 69 10.33 -2.10 5.85
CA SER A 69 9.52 -0.90 5.61
C SER A 69 9.45 -0.01 6.84
N ARG A 70 9.34 -0.60 8.05
CA ARG A 70 9.35 0.15 9.32
C ARG A 70 10.72 0.76 9.60
N MET A 71 11.79 -0.01 9.39
CA MET A 71 13.15 0.50 9.51
C MET A 71 13.38 1.69 8.58
N ASN A 72 12.95 1.61 7.32
CA ASN A 72 13.01 2.74 6.40
C ASN A 72 12.16 3.95 6.85
N ALA A 73 10.99 3.73 7.47
CA ALA A 73 10.16 4.81 8.00
C ALA A 73 10.87 5.58 9.13
N VAL A 74 11.57 4.86 10.03
CA VAL A 74 12.36 5.47 11.10
C VAL A 74 13.51 6.29 10.54
N LEU A 75 14.28 5.73 9.59
CA LEU A 75 15.36 6.46 8.92
C LEU A 75 14.86 7.74 8.23
N ARG A 76 13.70 7.67 7.57
CA ARG A 76 13.08 8.84 6.93
C ARG A 76 12.63 9.88 7.94
N ALA A 77 12.03 9.46 9.07
CA ALA A 77 11.61 10.39 10.13
C ALA A 77 12.81 11.15 10.70
N TYR A 78 13.92 10.45 10.98
CA TYR A 78 15.15 11.08 11.46
C TYR A 78 15.78 12.04 10.44
N MET A 79 15.77 11.67 9.16
CA MET A 79 16.23 12.56 8.07
C MET A 79 15.41 13.86 8.03
N LEU A 80 14.08 13.76 8.11
CA LEU A 80 13.18 14.91 8.05
C LEU A 80 13.28 15.79 9.30
N SER A 81 13.47 15.22 10.49
CA SER A 81 13.69 16.00 11.71
C SER A 81 15.03 16.76 11.66
N SER A 82 16.09 16.08 11.21
CA SER A 82 17.42 16.68 11.08
C SER A 82 17.46 17.82 10.06
N ALA A 83 16.61 17.76 9.03
CA ALA A 83 16.50 18.83 8.04
C ALA A 83 15.82 20.09 8.61
N LYS A 84 14.91 19.94 9.57
CA LYS A 84 14.17 21.04 10.20
C LYS A 84 15.01 21.85 11.18
N GLU A 85 16.06 21.25 11.76
CA GLU A 85 16.97 21.92 12.70
C GLU A 85 18.05 22.78 12.01
N ARG A 86 18.19 22.67 10.68
CA ARG A 86 19.20 23.37 9.88
C ARG A 86 18.67 24.62 9.16
N THR A 87 17.40 24.94 9.36
CA THR A 87 16.69 26.10 8.78
C THR A 87 16.02 26.90 9.88
#